data_AF-A0A2D5UZ49-F1
#
_entry.id   AF-A0A2D5UZ49-F1
#
_cell.length_a   1.000
_cell.length_b   1.000
_cell.length_c   1.000
_cell.angle_alpha   90.00
_cell.angle_beta   90.00
_cell.angle_gamma   90.00
#
_symmetry.space_group_name_H-M   'P 1'
#
loop_
_entity.id
_entity.type
_entity.pdbx_description
1 polymer ?
#
loop_
_entity_poly.entity_id
_entity_poly.type
_entity_poly.pdbx_seq_one_letter_code
_entity_poly.pdbx_strand_id
1 'polypeptide(L)'
;MDFDIKTEKQPLLSRTVVKGRLSFSGSVPSRKDVQNALASSQKSKPELVVVDHLIPLYGKESCEVEAYVYDSKDVISKVEEKYAIKRNFEKKEPVEEKKADAEPEKKEEAKPETEAEKKE
;
A
#
# COMPACT_ATOMS: atom_id res chain seq x y z
N MET A 1 -1.11 19.79 -0.68
CA MET A 1 -1.88 18.53 -0.57
C MET A 1 -3.29 18.94 -0.27
N ASP A 2 -4.16 18.78 -1.24
CA ASP A 2 -5.58 19.08 -1.08
C ASP A 2 -6.31 17.77 -0.80
N PHE A 3 -7.14 17.80 0.24
CA PHE A 3 -7.83 16.63 0.74
C PHE A 3 -9.33 16.81 0.53
N ASP A 4 -9.92 15.99 -0.32
CA ASP A 4 -11.36 15.81 -0.42
C ASP A 4 -11.74 14.59 0.43
N ILE A 5 -12.09 14.84 1.70
CA ILE A 5 -12.29 13.81 2.71
C ILE A 5 -13.76 13.66 3.07
N LYS A 6 -14.23 12.41 3.07
CA LYS A 6 -15.48 11.97 3.66
C LYS A 6 -15.20 11.16 4.93
N THR A 7 -15.82 11.54 6.03
CA THR A 7 -15.68 10.86 7.33
C THR A 7 -16.93 10.06 7.68
N GLU A 8 -16.76 8.83 8.12
CA GLU A 8 -17.82 7.94 8.58
C GLU A 8 -17.45 7.33 9.93
N LYS A 9 -18.32 7.45 10.93
CA LYS A 9 -18.07 6.92 12.28
C LYS A 9 -18.54 5.48 12.38
N GLN A 10 -17.66 4.57 12.80
CA GLN A 10 -17.96 3.17 13.09
C GLN A 10 -17.90 2.91 14.60
N PRO A 11 -19.04 3.01 15.32
CA PRO A 11 -19.06 2.89 16.78
C PRO A 11 -18.69 1.50 17.29
N LEU A 12 -18.98 0.45 16.51
CA LEU A 12 -18.69 -0.95 16.89
C LEU A 12 -17.18 -1.24 17.07
N LEU A 13 -16.35 -0.55 16.29
CA LEU A 13 -14.89 -0.74 16.27
C LEU A 13 -14.14 0.47 16.85
N SER A 14 -14.88 1.42 17.46
CA SER A 14 -14.36 2.68 18.01
C SER A 14 -13.36 3.36 17.05
N ARG A 15 -13.75 3.43 15.77
CA ARG A 15 -12.93 4.03 14.71
C ARG A 15 -13.74 4.96 13.83
N THR A 16 -13.09 5.99 13.32
CA THR A 16 -13.62 6.86 12.29
C THR A 16 -12.92 6.53 10.99
N VAL A 17 -13.69 6.11 9.99
CA VAL A 17 -13.20 5.85 8.65
C VAL A 17 -13.14 7.17 7.89
N VAL A 18 -11.99 7.42 7.28
CA VAL A 18 -11.68 8.62 6.51
C VAL A 18 -11.38 8.15 5.10
N LYS A 19 -12.32 8.36 4.17
CA LYS A 19 -12.15 8.01 2.76
C LYS A 19 -12.12 9.27 1.94
N GLY A 20 -11.22 9.35 0.97
CA GLY A 20 -11.12 10.57 0.20
C GLY A 20 -10.16 10.51 -0.96
N ARG A 21 -10.08 11.63 -1.67
CA ARG A 21 -9.07 11.86 -2.70
C ARG A 21 -8.05 12.86 -2.18
N LEU A 22 -6.79 12.51 -2.33
CA LEU A 22 -5.63 13.35 -2.03
C LEU A 22 -5.06 13.85 -3.35
N SER A 23 -5.10 15.14 -3.59
CA SER A 23 -4.41 15.80 -4.70
C SER A 23 -3.05 16.32 -4.22
N PHE A 24 -2.00 16.00 -4.96
CA PHE A 24 -0.63 16.46 -4.71
C PHE A 24 -0.08 17.07 -5.99
N SER A 25 1.08 17.72 -5.89
CA SER A 25 1.79 18.23 -7.07
C SER A 25 3.18 17.60 -7.06
N GLY A 26 3.58 16.98 -8.16
CA GLY A 26 4.86 16.29 -8.30
C GLY A 26 4.82 14.81 -7.91
N SER A 27 5.70 14.39 -7.01
CA SER A 27 5.92 12.97 -6.69
C SER A 27 4.82 12.38 -5.81
N VAL A 28 4.54 11.08 -5.98
CA VAL A 28 3.59 10.34 -5.15
C VAL A 28 4.07 10.38 -3.69
N PRO A 29 3.25 10.89 -2.75
CA PRO A 29 3.66 11.02 -1.37
C PRO A 29 3.81 9.65 -0.69
N SER A 30 4.73 9.57 0.27
CA SER A 30 4.90 8.35 1.06
C SER A 30 3.73 8.20 2.05
N ARG A 31 3.43 6.96 2.45
CA ARG A 31 2.37 6.70 3.44
C ARG A 31 2.57 7.47 4.76
N LYS A 32 3.82 7.67 5.19
CA LYS A 32 4.15 8.42 6.41
C LYS A 32 3.82 9.90 6.27
N ASP A 33 4.10 10.47 5.10
CA ASP A 33 3.75 11.87 4.83
C ASP A 33 2.23 12.06 4.79
N VAL A 34 1.52 11.12 4.17
CA VAL A 34 0.05 11.10 4.15
C VAL A 34 -0.51 10.94 5.57
N GLN A 35 0.06 10.06 6.40
CA GLN A 35 -0.34 9.87 7.79
C GLN A 35 -0.17 11.16 8.62
N ASN A 36 0.96 11.84 8.50
CA ASN A 36 1.23 13.10 9.20
C ASN A 36 0.31 14.23 8.72
N ALA A 37 0.05 14.31 7.42
CA ALA A 37 -0.86 15.29 6.84
C ALA A 37 -2.31 15.04 7.27
N LEU A 38 -2.77 13.79 7.28
CA LEU A 38 -4.10 13.40 7.76
C LEU A 38 -4.26 13.65 9.25
N ALA A 39 -3.25 13.33 10.06
CA ALA A 39 -3.25 13.62 11.51
C ALA A 39 -3.39 15.13 11.76
N SER A 40 -2.67 15.95 11.00
CA SER A 40 -2.76 17.42 11.07
C SER A 40 -4.14 17.92 10.64
N SER A 41 -4.71 17.37 9.56
CA SER A 41 -6.05 17.74 9.06
C SER A 41 -7.17 17.35 10.03
N GLN A 42 -7.08 16.19 10.67
CA GLN A 42 -8.08 15.66 11.61
C GLN A 42 -7.82 16.06 13.07
N LYS A 43 -6.77 16.85 13.34
CA LYS A 43 -6.33 17.24 14.69
C LYS A 43 -6.12 16.03 15.63
N SER A 44 -5.69 14.92 15.06
CA SER A 44 -5.41 13.67 15.78
C SER A 44 -3.90 13.44 15.88
N LYS A 45 -3.48 12.52 16.74
CA LYS A 45 -2.07 12.12 16.85
C LYS A 45 -1.72 11.17 15.70
N PRO A 46 -0.53 11.26 15.10
CA PRO A 46 -0.11 10.34 14.03
C PRO A 46 -0.12 8.88 14.49
N GLU A 47 0.10 8.64 15.79
CA GLU A 47 0.05 7.32 16.40
C GLU A 47 -1.34 6.67 16.41
N LEU A 48 -2.39 7.46 16.20
CA LEU A 48 -3.79 7.02 16.20
C LEU A 48 -4.38 6.90 14.79
N VAL A 49 -3.60 7.27 13.77
CA VAL A 49 -4.02 7.26 12.36
C VAL A 49 -3.36 6.07 11.66
N VAL A 50 -4.18 5.21 11.07
CA VAL A 50 -3.75 4.06 10.28
C VAL A 50 -4.19 4.28 8.84
N VAL A 51 -3.26 4.44 7.91
CA VAL A 51 -3.53 4.40 6.46
C VAL A 51 -3.66 2.95 6.02
N ASP A 52 -4.83 2.57 5.52
CA ASP A 52 -5.12 1.20 5.08
C ASP A 52 -4.81 1.06 3.58
N HIS A 53 -5.51 1.86 2.76
CA HIS A 53 -5.31 1.92 1.32
C HIS A 53 -4.77 3.29 0.90
N LEU A 54 -3.76 3.24 0.02
CA LEU A 54 -3.21 4.39 -0.67
C LEU A 54 -2.98 3.96 -2.12
N ILE A 55 -3.91 4.34 -2.99
CA ILE A 55 -3.94 3.93 -4.39
C ILE A 55 -3.68 5.17 -5.25
N PRO A 56 -2.49 5.31 -5.84
CA PRO A 56 -2.22 6.39 -6.78
C PRO A 56 -3.01 6.18 -8.07
N LEU A 57 -3.68 7.22 -8.57
CA LEU A 57 -4.38 7.19 -9.85
C LEU A 57 -3.39 7.47 -10.98
N TYR A 58 -3.28 6.53 -11.92
CA TYR A 58 -2.33 6.64 -13.02
C TYR A 58 -2.60 7.87 -13.90
N GLY A 59 -1.53 8.57 -14.27
CA GLY A 59 -1.60 9.77 -15.12
C GLY A 59 -2.24 10.99 -14.47
N LYS A 60 -2.52 10.95 -13.16
CA LYS A 60 -3.05 12.06 -12.39
C LYS A 60 -2.22 12.26 -11.12
N GLU A 61 -2.06 13.51 -10.70
CA GLU A 61 -1.41 13.84 -9.43
C GLU A 61 -2.41 13.68 -8.26
N SER A 62 -3.11 12.55 -8.23
CA SER A 62 -4.16 12.26 -7.25
C SER A 62 -4.09 10.81 -6.76
N CYS A 63 -4.31 10.61 -5.47
CA CYS A 63 -4.41 9.31 -4.81
C CYS A 63 -5.79 9.12 -4.20
N GLU A 64 -6.33 7.92 -4.26
CA GLU A 64 -7.42 7.49 -3.39
C GLU A 64 -6.84 6.99 -2.08
N VAL A 65 -7.39 7.50 -0.98
CA VAL A 65 -6.91 7.25 0.38
C VAL A 65 -8.04 6.73 1.23
N GLU A 66 -7.79 5.63 1.92
CA GLU A 66 -8.62 5.13 3.01
C GLU A 66 -7.76 5.04 4.27
N ALA A 67 -8.19 5.72 5.33
CA ALA A 67 -7.53 5.75 6.62
C ALA A 67 -8.52 5.56 7.75
N TYR A 68 -8.03 5.00 8.86
CA TYR A 68 -8.76 4.78 10.09
C TYR A 68 -8.17 5.65 11.21
N VAL A 69 -9.03 6.40 11.88
CA VAL A 69 -8.68 7.20 13.05
C VAL A 69 -9.29 6.54 14.28
N TYR A 70 -8.43 6.16 15.21
CA TYR A 70 -8.79 5.47 16.45
C TYR A 70 -8.75 6.41 17.66
N ASP A 71 -9.53 6.07 18.69
CA ASP A 71 -9.54 6.84 19.94
C ASP A 71 -8.35 6.50 20.86
N SER A 72 -7.81 5.27 20.76
CA SER A 72 -6.75 4.78 21.67
C SER A 72 -5.88 3.68 21.04
N LYS A 73 -4.63 3.57 21.50
CA LYS A 73 -3.65 2.56 21.03
C LYS A 73 -4.06 1.11 21.38
N ASP A 74 -4.77 0.93 22.48
CA ASP A 74 -5.30 -0.39 22.89
C ASP A 74 -6.31 -0.92 21.89
N VAL A 75 -7.13 -0.04 21.31
CA VAL A 75 -8.12 -0.41 20.28
C VAL A 75 -7.40 -0.83 19.01
N ILE A 76 -6.36 -0.10 18.61
CA ILE A 76 -5.53 -0.44 17.44
C ILE A 76 -4.97 -1.86 17.59
N SER A 77 -4.38 -2.18 18.74
CA SER A 77 -3.74 -3.49 18.96
C SER A 77 -4.74 -4.66 19.01
N LYS A 78 -6.02 -4.38 19.30
CA LYS A 78 -7.10 -5.38 19.37
C LYS A 78 -7.82 -5.56 18.03
N VAL A 79 -7.99 -4.48 17.28
CA VAL A 79 -8.79 -4.45 16.05
C VAL A 79 -7.93 -4.71 14.82
N GLU A 80 -6.73 -4.13 14.75
CA GLU A 80 -5.86 -4.24 13.58
C GLU A 80 -5.00 -5.51 13.62
N GLU A 81 -4.81 -6.10 12.45
CA GLU A 81 -3.89 -7.21 12.31
C GLU A 81 -2.43 -6.77 12.44
N LYS A 82 -1.57 -7.71 12.84
CA LYS A 82 -0.13 -7.47 12.97
C LYS A 82 0.46 -6.84 11.71
N TYR A 83 0.01 -7.26 10.52
CA TYR A 83 0.47 -6.72 9.23
C TYR A 83 0.19 -5.22 9.05
N ALA A 84 -1.01 -4.75 9.39
CA ALA A 84 -1.37 -3.34 9.30
C ALA A 84 -0.53 -2.48 10.26
N ILE A 85 -0.25 -2.99 11.46
CA ILE A 85 0.62 -2.37 12.44
C ILE A 85 2.05 -2.25 11.90
N LYS A 86 2.61 -3.31 11.30
CA LYS A 86 3.96 -3.28 10.71
C LYS A 86 4.08 -2.26 9.59
N ARG A 87 3.05 -2.15 8.74
CA ARG A 87 3.08 -1.28 7.57
C ARG A 87 3.06 0.21 7.94
N ASN A 88 2.48 0.54 9.08
CA ASN A 88 2.21 1.93 9.48
C ASN A 88 3.10 2.43 10.60
N PHE A 89 3.50 1.58 11.54
CA PHE A 89 4.30 1.96 12.70
C PHE A 89 5.73 1.43 12.65
N GLU A 90 5.97 0.27 12.06
CA GLU A 90 7.35 -0.22 11.90
C GLU A 90 7.99 0.46 10.69
N LYS A 91 9.13 1.11 10.93
CA LYS A 91 10.03 1.53 9.86
C LYS A 91 10.49 0.25 9.16
N LYS A 92 9.89 -0.07 8.00
CA LYS A 92 10.58 -0.89 7.01
C LYS A 92 11.87 -0.16 6.66
N GLU A 93 13.01 -0.74 7.01
CA GLU A 93 14.24 -0.51 6.26
C GLU A 93 13.93 -0.80 4.78
N PRO A 94 14.46 0.01 3.86
CA PRO A 94 14.18 -0.17 2.45
C PRO A 94 14.72 -1.53 2.02
N VAL A 95 13.81 -2.44 1.66
CA VAL A 95 14.16 -3.55 0.77
C VAL A 95 14.40 -2.90 -0.59
N GLU A 96 15.64 -2.47 -0.82
CA GLU A 96 16.23 -2.56 -2.15
C GLU A 96 16.06 -3.99 -2.65
N GLU A 97 15.88 -4.12 -3.96
CA GLU A 97 15.66 -5.32 -4.78
C GLU A 97 14.24 -5.39 -5.37
N LYS A 98 14.03 -5.48 -6.68
CA LYS A 98 14.95 -5.59 -7.82
C LYS A 98 14.17 -5.20 -9.08
N LYS A 99 14.71 -4.26 -9.85
CA LYS A 99 14.51 -4.25 -11.30
C LYS A 99 15.18 -5.51 -11.84
N ALA A 100 14.42 -6.46 -12.39
CA ALA A 100 14.87 -7.46 -13.36
C ALA A 100 13.68 -8.37 -13.72
N ASP A 101 12.77 -7.87 -14.55
CA ASP A 101 11.95 -8.73 -15.40
C ASP A 101 12.60 -8.67 -16.79
N ALA A 102 13.61 -9.51 -16.98
CA ALA A 102 14.26 -9.79 -18.25
C ALA A 102 14.87 -11.20 -18.19
N GLU A 103 14.15 -12.13 -18.84
CA GLU A 103 14.64 -13.33 -19.53
C GLU A 103 14.88 -14.65 -18.74
N PRO A 104 14.83 -15.81 -19.43
CA PRO A 104 13.84 -16.87 -19.20
C PRO A 104 14.50 -18.23 -18.88
N GLU A 105 13.75 -19.27 -18.48
CA GLU A 105 14.20 -20.68 -18.61
C GLU A 105 13.01 -21.66 -18.45
N LYS A 106 12.65 -22.35 -19.54
CA LYS A 106 12.86 -23.79 -19.82
C LYS A 106 12.11 -24.81 -18.94
N LYS A 107 11.23 -25.57 -19.61
CA LYS A 107 11.05 -27.04 -19.52
C LYS A 107 10.51 -27.47 -20.89
N GLU A 108 11.25 -28.14 -21.77
CA GLU A 108 11.79 -29.50 -21.67
C GLU A 108 10.67 -30.56 -21.56
N GLU A 109 10.18 -31.00 -22.72
CA GLU A 109 9.67 -32.36 -22.94
C GLU A 109 10.42 -32.94 -24.17
N ALA A 110 11.41 -33.77 -23.88
CA ALA A 110 12.01 -34.77 -24.77
C ALA A 110 11.00 -35.96 -24.87
N LYS A 111 10.85 -36.78 -25.92
CA LYS A 111 11.70 -37.48 -26.93
C LYS A 111 10.69 -38.30 -27.81
N PRO A 112 11.01 -39.08 -28.87
CA PRO A 112 12.33 -39.58 -29.29
C PRO A 112 12.64 -39.57 -30.81
N GLU A 113 13.84 -40.09 -31.07
CA GLU A 113 14.67 -40.24 -32.27
C GLU A 113 14.10 -41.13 -33.41
N THR A 114 14.44 -40.75 -34.66
CA THR A 114 14.91 -41.52 -35.84
C THR A 114 14.57 -40.65 -37.07
N GLU A 115 15.48 -40.15 -37.90
CA GLU A 115 16.29 -40.89 -38.87
C GLU A 115 17.29 -39.90 -39.51
N ALA A 116 18.59 -40.18 -39.38
CA ALA A 116 19.65 -39.50 -40.12
C ALA A 116 20.54 -40.57 -40.76
N GLU A 117 20.13 -41.01 -41.94
CA GLU A 117 20.98 -41.57 -43.01
C GLU A 117 20.39 -40.95 -44.28
N LYS A 118 21.10 -40.38 -45.26
CA LYS A 118 22.46 -40.61 -45.68
C LYS A 118 22.90 -39.45 -46.57
N LYS A 119 24.16 -39.08 -46.41
CA LYS A 119 25.00 -38.34 -47.35
C LYS A 119 25.22 -39.20 -48.60
N GLU A 120 24.77 -38.72 -49.76
CA GLU A 120 25.49 -38.79 -51.05
C GLU A 120 24.86 -37.84 -52.07
#